data_AF-A0A4P2QLZ5-F1
#
_entry.id   AF-A0A4P2QLZ5-F1
#
_cell.length_a   1.000
_cell.length_b   1.000
_cell.length_c   1.000
_cell.angle_alpha   90.00
_cell.angle_beta   90.00
_cell.angle_gamma   90.00
#
_symmetry.space_group_name_H-M   'P 1'
#
loop_
_entity.id
_entity.type
_entity.pdbx_description
1 polymer ?
#
loop_
_entity_poly.entity_id
_entity_poly.type
_entity_poly.pdbx_seq_one_letter_code
_entity_poly.pdbx_strand_id
1 'polypeptide(L)'
;MVEQTAQGHLATVRLQTPSRPPRGVVADLLFASSGIGAEIVGAAERIQIFPDVTVPVAQIGHLLALKVLARDDRRRPQDLVDIRTLLAIARDTDIAMARSAVELIEQRGFARGRDLRRLLEQELTA
;
A
#
# COMPACT_ATOMS: atom_id res chain seq x y z
N MET A 1 17.34 2.47 5.69
CA MET A 1 16.70 3.59 4.96
C MET A 1 16.59 3.19 3.51
N VAL A 2 15.45 3.47 2.87
CA VAL A 2 15.23 3.19 1.44
C VAL A 2 14.91 4.52 0.75
N GLU A 3 15.49 4.73 -0.43
CA GLU A 3 15.26 5.90 -1.28
C GLU A 3 14.22 5.59 -2.38
N GLN A 4 13.38 6.57 -2.71
CA GLN A 4 12.58 6.56 -3.94
C GLN A 4 13.42 7.11 -5.07
N THR A 5 14.06 6.20 -5.80
CA THR A 5 14.97 6.55 -6.90
C THR A 5 14.30 7.32 -8.04
N ALA A 6 12.97 7.18 -8.21
CA ALA A 6 12.23 7.91 -9.24
C ALA A 6 12.09 9.42 -8.94
N GLN A 7 12.13 9.82 -7.66
CA GLN A 7 11.88 11.20 -7.23
C GLN A 7 13.01 11.78 -6.35
N GLY A 8 14.05 10.99 -6.04
CA GLY A 8 15.15 11.42 -5.15
C GLY A 8 14.72 11.68 -3.70
N HIS A 9 13.58 11.13 -3.28
CA HIS A 9 13.03 11.33 -1.94
C HIS A 9 13.35 10.15 -1.02
N LEU A 10 13.39 10.41 0.28
CA LEU A 10 13.39 9.36 1.28
C LEU A 10 12.05 8.58 1.21
N ALA A 11 12.10 7.27 0.97
CA ALA A 11 10.90 6.44 0.80
C ALA A 11 10.39 5.91 2.15
N THR A 12 11.29 5.25 2.88
CA THR A 12 10.95 4.46 4.07
C THR A 12 12.12 4.42 5.05
N VAL A 13 11.81 4.53 6.34
CA VAL A 13 12.73 4.23 7.43
C VAL A 13 12.18 3.06 8.22
N ARG A 14 13.01 2.03 8.41
CA ARG A 14 12.70 0.88 9.26
C ARG A 14 13.26 1.13 10.66
N LEU A 15 12.38 1.09 11.65
CA LEU A 15 12.69 1.17 13.08
C LEU A 15 12.62 -0.22 13.69
N GLN A 16 13.55 -0.52 14.59
CA GLN A 16 13.59 -1.78 15.32
C GLN A 16 13.84 -1.49 16.80
N THR A 17 13.08 -2.14 17.67
CA THR A 17 13.32 -2.03 19.11
C THR A 17 14.64 -2.69 19.50
N PRO A 18 15.45 -2.13 20.42
CA PRO A 18 16.74 -2.69 20.82
C PRO A 18 16.70 -4.04 21.59
N SER A 19 15.52 -4.63 21.76
CA SER A 19 15.33 -5.88 22.51
C SER A 19 15.94 -7.09 21.78
N ARG A 20 16.54 -8.03 22.55
CA ARG A 20 17.16 -9.24 21.98
C ARG A 20 16.12 -10.10 21.22
N PRO A 21 16.51 -10.70 20.08
CA PRO A 21 15.65 -11.65 19.36
C PRO A 21 15.09 -12.76 20.26
N PRO A 22 13.88 -13.29 19.96
CA PRO A 22 13.06 -13.00 18.78
C PRO A 22 12.09 -11.82 18.95
N ARG A 23 12.16 -11.09 20.08
CA ARG A 23 11.11 -10.16 20.56
C ARG A 23 11.39 -8.70 20.19
N GLY A 24 11.58 -8.42 18.91
CA GLY A 24 11.73 -7.04 18.40
C GLY A 24 10.53 -6.61 17.57
N VAL A 25 9.91 -5.47 17.90
CA VAL A 25 8.89 -4.85 17.03
C VAL A 25 9.63 -4.13 15.91
N VAL A 26 9.22 -4.42 14.67
CA VAL A 26 9.70 -3.72 13.48
C VAL A 26 8.59 -2.80 13.00
N ALA A 27 8.90 -1.51 12.82
CA ALA A 27 7.97 -0.51 12.30
C ALA A 27 8.57 0.18 11.08
N ASP A 28 7.85 0.21 9.97
CA ASP A 28 8.24 0.96 8.77
C ASP A 28 7.49 2.29 8.72
N LEU A 29 8.24 3.39 8.77
CA LEU A 29 7.74 4.74 8.54
C LEU A 29 7.83 5.07 7.04
N LEU A 30 6.68 5.29 6.41
CA LEU A 30 6.59 5.62 4.99
C LEU A 30 6.45 7.13 4.81
N PHE A 31 7.23 7.72 3.89
CA PHE A 31 7.25 9.17 3.66
C PHE A 31 6.70 9.51 2.26
N ALA A 32 7.40 9.05 1.22
CA ALA A 32 7.01 9.25 -0.17
C ALA A 32 6.93 7.90 -0.90
N SER A 33 6.34 6.87 -0.29
CA SER A 33 6.45 5.51 -0.86
C SER A 33 5.65 5.33 -2.16
N SER A 34 4.48 5.95 -2.24
CA SER A 34 3.51 5.82 -3.34
C SER A 34 3.04 7.15 -3.92
N GLY A 35 3.36 8.28 -3.29
CA GLY A 35 2.87 9.59 -3.71
C GLY A 35 1.43 9.90 -3.33
N ILE A 36 0.72 8.99 -2.65
CA ILE A 36 -0.68 9.17 -2.20
C ILE A 36 -0.86 9.06 -0.68
N GLY A 37 0.20 9.35 0.09
CA GLY A 37 0.16 9.19 1.55
C GLY A 37 -0.88 10.06 2.24
N ALA A 38 -1.11 11.28 1.74
CA ALA A 38 -2.10 12.21 2.30
C ALA A 38 -3.52 11.68 2.13
N GLU A 39 -3.83 11.11 0.97
CA GLU A 39 -5.13 10.51 0.66
C GLU A 39 -5.39 9.29 1.55
N ILE A 40 -4.38 8.45 1.74
CA ILE A 40 -4.47 7.27 2.61
C ILE A 40 -4.74 7.68 4.06
N VAL A 41 -4.01 8.67 4.57
CA VAL A 41 -4.18 9.15 5.95
C VAL A 41 -5.53 9.85 6.12
N GLY A 42 -5.94 10.67 5.16
CA GLY A 42 -7.20 11.40 5.20
C GLY A 42 -8.44 10.49 5.12
N ALA A 43 -8.34 9.37 4.42
CA ALA A 43 -9.43 8.38 4.29
C ALA A 43 -9.33 7.23 5.30
N ALA A 44 -8.37 7.23 6.22
CA ALA A 44 -8.13 6.11 7.10
C ALA A 44 -9.33 5.80 8.00
N GLU A 45 -9.73 4.53 8.03
CA GLU A 45 -10.84 4.05 8.83
C GLU A 45 -10.37 3.68 10.24
N ARG A 46 -11.13 4.08 11.27
CA ARG A 46 -10.80 3.75 12.66
C ARG A 46 -11.29 2.33 12.98
N ILE A 47 -10.35 1.41 13.15
CA ILE A 47 -10.64 0.00 13.46
C ILE A 47 -10.20 -0.31 14.89
N GLN A 48 -11.10 -0.92 15.67
CA GLN A 48 -10.76 -1.44 16.99
C GLN A 48 -10.02 -2.78 16.83
N ILE A 49 -8.77 -2.84 17.28
CA ILE A 49 -7.90 -4.02 17.13
C ILE A 49 -7.66 -4.77 18.45
N PHE A 50 -7.90 -4.11 19.59
CA PHE A 50 -7.93 -4.70 20.93
C PHE A 50 -9.02 -4.00 21.76
N PRO A 51 -9.41 -4.54 22.93
CA PRO A 51 -10.20 -3.78 23.91
C PRO A 51 -9.57 -2.41 24.13
N ASP A 52 -10.38 -1.35 23.99
CA ASP A 52 -9.98 0.05 24.17
C ASP A 52 -8.86 0.59 23.24
N VAL A 53 -8.44 -0.19 22.23
CA VAL A 53 -7.43 0.23 21.24
C VAL A 53 -8.06 0.35 19.86
N THR A 54 -8.19 1.59 19.40
CA THR A 54 -8.65 1.92 18.04
C THR A 54 -7.56 2.65 17.27
N VAL A 55 -7.23 2.15 16.08
CA VAL A 55 -6.18 2.71 15.22
C VAL A 55 -6.73 3.10 13.84
N PRO A 56 -6.21 4.16 13.20
CA PRO A 56 -6.52 4.46 11.81
C PRO A 56 -5.85 3.44 10.88
N VAL A 57 -6.61 2.85 9.97
CA VAL A 57 -6.16 1.83 9.02
C VAL A 57 -6.52 2.27 7.61
N ALA A 58 -5.60 2.07 6.66
CA ALA A 58 -5.85 2.34 5.25
C ALA A 58 -7.02 1.50 4.74
N GLN A 59 -7.92 2.12 3.97
CA GLN A 59 -9.06 1.44 3.39
C GLN A 59 -8.66 0.47 2.27
N ILE A 60 -9.50 -0.53 1.99
CA ILE A 60 -9.25 -1.63 1.04
C ILE A 60 -8.82 -1.10 -0.34
N GLY A 61 -9.50 -0.08 -0.88
CA GLY A 61 -9.15 0.49 -2.18
C GLY A 61 -7.72 1.04 -2.25
N HIS A 62 -7.28 1.74 -1.20
CA HIS A 62 -5.90 2.20 -1.10
C HIS A 62 -4.90 1.05 -0.94
N LEU A 63 -5.23 0.03 -0.14
CA LEU A 63 -4.39 -1.16 0.02
C LEU A 63 -4.21 -1.90 -1.31
N LEU A 64 -5.27 -2.04 -2.10
CA LEU A 64 -5.20 -2.62 -3.46
C LEU A 64 -4.25 -1.83 -4.36
N ALA A 65 -4.41 -0.50 -4.43
CA ALA A 65 -3.53 0.35 -5.23
C ALA A 65 -2.06 0.24 -4.81
N LEU A 66 -1.79 0.20 -3.50
CA LEU A 66 -0.43 -0.01 -2.98
C LEU A 66 0.13 -1.39 -3.32
N LYS A 67 -0.70 -2.44 -3.30
CA LYS A 67 -0.27 -3.79 -3.66
C LYS A 67 0.02 -3.92 -5.15
N VAL A 68 -0.80 -3.33 -6.01
CA VAL A 68 -0.51 -3.22 -7.46
C VAL A 68 0.80 -2.46 -7.70
N LEU A 69 1.03 -1.35 -6.98
CA LEU A 69 2.29 -0.61 -7.04
C LEU A 69 3.49 -1.41 -6.48
N ALA A 70 3.31 -2.23 -5.44
CA ALA A 70 4.40 -3.00 -4.86
C ALA A 70 4.73 -4.28 -5.63
N ARG A 71 3.76 -4.77 -6.42
CA ARG A 71 3.80 -6.09 -7.08
C ARG A 71 5.10 -6.32 -7.83
N ASP A 72 5.79 -7.38 -7.44
CA ASP A 72 6.95 -7.95 -8.12
C ASP A 72 6.80 -9.47 -8.08
N ASP A 73 6.30 -10.06 -9.17
CA ASP A 73 5.96 -11.49 -9.23
C ASP A 73 7.19 -12.41 -9.10
N ARG A 74 8.42 -11.88 -9.25
CA ARG A 74 9.66 -12.66 -9.13
C ARG A 74 10.22 -12.64 -7.72
N ARG A 75 10.12 -11.51 -7.01
CA ARG A 75 10.73 -11.32 -5.68
C ARG A 75 9.72 -11.24 -4.55
N ARG A 76 8.42 -11.11 -4.85
CA ARG A 76 7.32 -10.90 -3.89
C ARG A 76 6.05 -11.63 -4.34
N PRO A 77 6.06 -12.97 -4.44
CA PRO A 77 4.87 -13.73 -4.83
C PRO A 77 3.67 -13.50 -3.89
N GLN A 78 3.91 -13.06 -2.65
CA GLN A 78 2.88 -12.76 -1.67
C GLN A 78 2.01 -11.55 -2.04
N ASP A 79 2.51 -10.60 -2.85
CA ASP A 79 1.70 -9.43 -3.24
C ASP A 79 0.47 -9.83 -4.08
N LEU A 80 0.58 -10.87 -4.92
CA LEU A 80 -0.56 -11.41 -5.67
C LEU A 80 -1.59 -12.06 -4.76
N VAL A 81 -1.14 -12.80 -3.74
CA VAL A 81 -2.04 -13.42 -2.74
C VAL A 81 -2.80 -12.33 -1.98
N ASP A 82 -2.12 -11.26 -1.60
CA ASP A 82 -2.73 -10.14 -0.89
C ASP A 82 -3.75 -9.39 -1.78
N ILE A 83 -3.45 -9.18 -3.06
CA ILE A 83 -4.41 -8.59 -4.01
C ILE A 83 -5.68 -9.43 -4.08
N ARG A 84 -5.56 -10.74 -4.28
CA ARG A 84 -6.73 -11.64 -4.37
C ARG A 84 -7.53 -11.65 -3.07
N THR A 85 -6.85 -11.64 -1.93
CA THR A 85 -7.50 -11.61 -0.61
C THR A 85 -8.30 -10.31 -0.42
N LEU A 86 -7.72 -9.17 -0.82
CA LEU A 86 -8.41 -7.87 -0.77
C LEU A 86 -9.59 -7.83 -1.74
N LEU A 87 -9.43 -8.33 -2.97
CA LEU A 87 -10.50 -8.38 -3.97
C LEU A 87 -11.68 -9.24 -3.52
N ALA A 88 -11.43 -10.36 -2.82
CA ALA A 88 -12.49 -11.24 -2.32
C ALA A 88 -13.46 -10.55 -1.34
N ILE A 89 -13.05 -9.45 -0.72
CA ILE A 89 -13.88 -8.68 0.24
C ILE A 89 -14.16 -7.25 -0.22
N ALA A 90 -13.63 -6.83 -1.37
CA ALA A 90 -13.78 -5.48 -1.87
C ALA A 90 -15.21 -5.22 -2.38
N ARG A 91 -15.73 -4.02 -2.08
CA ARG A 91 -16.98 -3.51 -2.68
C ARG A 91 -16.67 -2.67 -3.90
N ASP A 92 -17.69 -2.37 -4.70
CA ASP A 92 -17.55 -1.49 -5.88
C ASP A 92 -16.94 -0.12 -5.53
N THR A 93 -17.24 0.41 -4.35
CA THR A 93 -16.65 1.66 -3.85
C THR A 93 -15.15 1.54 -3.57
N ASP A 94 -14.70 0.37 -3.09
CA ASP A 94 -13.29 0.10 -2.83
C ASP A 94 -12.53 -0.05 -4.17
N ILE A 95 -13.16 -0.66 -5.18
CA ILE A 95 -12.60 -0.76 -6.54
C ILE A 95 -12.52 0.62 -7.19
N ALA A 96 -13.55 1.46 -7.06
CA ALA A 96 -13.53 2.83 -7.57
C ALA A 96 -12.41 3.65 -6.91
N MET A 97 -12.24 3.53 -5.59
CA MET A 97 -11.14 4.15 -4.85
C MET A 97 -9.77 3.64 -5.32
N ALA A 98 -9.61 2.33 -5.55
CA ALA A 98 -8.38 1.77 -6.07
C ALA A 98 -8.02 2.36 -7.45
N ARG A 99 -9.01 2.50 -8.34
CA ARG A 99 -8.85 3.11 -9.66
C ARG A 99 -8.38 4.57 -9.56
N SER A 100 -9.04 5.39 -8.75
CA SER A 100 -8.62 6.78 -8.53
C SER A 100 -7.22 6.87 -7.89
N ALA A 101 -6.90 5.96 -6.97
CA ALA A 101 -5.60 5.92 -6.31
C ALA A 101 -4.46 5.59 -7.28
N VAL A 102 -4.61 4.57 -8.15
CA VAL A 102 -3.57 4.24 -9.13
C VAL A 102 -3.36 5.34 -10.16
N GLU A 103 -4.43 6.04 -10.58
CA GLU A 103 -4.34 7.21 -11.44
C GLU A 103 -3.54 8.35 -10.78
N LEU A 104 -3.80 8.65 -9.51
CA LEU A 104 -3.03 9.66 -8.77
C LEU A 104 -1.56 9.28 -8.62
N ILE A 105 -1.26 8.00 -8.36
CA ILE A 105 0.12 7.48 -8.27
C ILE A 105 0.85 7.71 -9.60
N GLU A 106 0.20 7.41 -10.73
CA GLU A 106 0.74 7.62 -12.08
C GLU A 106 0.96 9.10 -12.39
N GLN A 107 -0.06 9.93 -12.18
CA GLN A 107 -0.01 11.39 -12.43
C GLN A 107 1.11 12.06 -11.64
N ARG A 108 1.43 11.55 -10.45
CA ARG A 108 2.52 12.06 -9.60
C ARG A 108 3.88 11.41 -9.87
N GLY A 109 4.00 10.54 -10.86
CA GLY A 109 5.26 9.93 -11.28
C GLY A 109 5.77 8.80 -10.37
N PHE A 110 4.92 8.22 -9.51
CA PHE A 110 5.33 7.15 -8.59
C PHE A 110 5.16 5.75 -9.17
N ALA A 111 4.60 5.62 -10.38
CA ALA A 111 4.30 4.34 -11.03
C ALA A 111 5.54 3.56 -11.55
N ARG A 112 6.73 4.18 -11.55
CA ARG A 112 8.01 3.57 -11.95
C ARG A 112 7.99 3.01 -13.38
N GLY A 113 7.35 3.74 -14.30
CA GLY A 113 7.26 3.37 -15.72
C GLY A 113 6.30 2.23 -16.03
N ARG A 114 5.42 1.85 -15.09
CA ARG A 114 4.39 0.82 -15.29
C ARG A 114 3.00 1.45 -15.42
N ASP A 115 2.13 0.75 -16.14
CA ASP A 115 0.71 1.06 -16.29
C ASP A 115 -0.07 0.36 -15.15
N LEU A 116 -0.20 1.06 -14.02
CA LEU A 116 -0.88 0.57 -12.83
C LEU A 116 -2.37 0.41 -13.06
N ARG A 117 -2.99 1.27 -13.88
CA ARG A 117 -4.41 1.13 -14.22
C ARG A 117 -4.66 -0.18 -14.93
N ARG A 118 -3.88 -0.49 -15.98
CA ARG A 118 -3.98 -1.77 -16.69
C ARG A 118 -3.71 -2.95 -15.76
N LEU A 119 -2.68 -2.87 -14.92
CA LEU A 119 -2.38 -3.95 -13.96
C LEU A 119 -3.53 -4.19 -12.98
N LEU A 120 -4.19 -3.15 -12.50
CA LEU A 120 -5.37 -3.28 -11.64
C LEU A 120 -6.53 -3.95 -12.40
N GLU A 121 -6.85 -3.50 -13.62
CA GLU A 121 -7.95 -4.09 -14.39
C GLU A 121 -7.71 -5.57 -14.72
N GLN A 122 -6.47 -5.97 -14.99
CA GLN A 122 -6.13 -7.38 -15.19
C GLN A 122 -6.52 -8.24 -13.99
N GLU A 123 -6.24 -7.77 -12.77
CA GLU A 123 -6.59 -8.48 -11.54
C GLU A 123 -8.10 -8.49 -11.26
N LEU A 124 -8.85 -7.50 -11.74
CA LEU A 124 -10.31 -7.46 -11.61
C LEU A 124 -11.03 -8.43 -12.57
N THR A 125 -10.34 -8.85 -13.64
CA THR A 125 -10.88 -9.75 -14.67
C THR A 125 -10.37 -11.19 -14.58
N ALA A 126 -9.42 -11.47 -13.70
CA ALA A 126 -8.76 -12.76 -13.52
C ALA A 126 -9.52 -13.67 -12.55
#